data_AF-Q6HHP6-F1
#
_entry.id   AF-Q6HHP6-F1
#
_cell.length_a   1.000
_cell.length_b   1.000
_cell.length_c   1.000
_cell.angle_alpha   90.00
_cell.angle_beta   90.00
_cell.angle_gamma   90.00
#
_symmetry.space_group_name_H-M   'P 1'
#
loop_
_entity.id
_entity.type
_entity.pdbx_description
1 polymer ?
#
loop_
_entity_poly.entity_id
_entity_poly.type
_entity_poly.pdbx_seq_one_letter_code
_entity_poly.pdbx_strand_id
1 'polypeptide(L)'
;MDKLQFTHSFRILSQKGVISPMHWQQKIQYLIGRPIGISFINGQGTSGVLCSAHDGQLYVYEYLYQAQFAMKHYDFRHIQDIHAFPNCPYQNPLY
;
A
#
# COMPACT_ATOMS: atom_id res chain seq x y z
N MET A 1 60.19 -6.17 10.98
CA MET A 1 59.36 -5.05 10.52
C MET A 1 58.07 -5.59 9.94
N ASP A 2 57.20 -5.96 10.87
CA ASP A 2 55.73 -5.82 10.90
C ASP A 2 54.80 -6.39 9.82
N LYS A 3 53.59 -6.71 10.29
CA LYS A 3 52.45 -7.29 9.56
C LYS A 3 51.32 -6.26 9.48
N LEU A 4 50.33 -6.54 8.62
CA LEU A 4 49.02 -5.87 8.53
C LEU A 4 49.12 -4.44 7.97
N GLN A 5 48.08 -3.81 7.42
CA GLN A 5 46.63 -4.13 7.36
C GLN A 5 46.20 -4.06 5.87
N PHE A 6 45.30 -4.85 5.28
CA PHE A 6 43.97 -5.35 5.67
C PHE A 6 42.88 -4.26 5.83
N THR A 7 41.95 -4.24 4.87
CA THR A 7 40.65 -3.53 4.84
C THR A 7 40.61 -2.04 5.23
N HIS A 8 40.46 -1.18 4.23
CA HIS A 8 39.75 0.09 4.44
C HIS A 8 38.28 -0.20 4.80
N SER A 9 37.90 0.07 6.05
CA SER A 9 36.53 -0.14 6.53
C SER A 9 35.58 0.89 5.92
N PHE A 10 34.74 0.45 4.99
CA PHE A 10 33.74 1.29 4.32
C PHE A 10 32.56 1.59 5.26
N ARG A 11 32.75 2.56 6.16
CA ARG A 11 31.76 2.94 7.20
C ARG A 11 30.51 3.59 6.61
N ILE A 12 29.54 2.79 6.18
CA ILE A 12 28.17 3.24 5.91
C ILE A 12 27.43 3.48 7.23
N LEU A 13 27.70 4.62 7.87
CA LEU A 13 26.89 5.12 9.00
C LEU A 13 25.68 5.90 8.49
N SER A 14 24.70 5.17 7.95
CA SER A 14 23.35 5.70 7.73
C SER A 14 22.28 4.61 7.88
N GLN A 15 22.35 3.85 8.97
CA GLN A 15 21.20 3.07 9.46
C GLN A 15 20.17 4.00 10.13
N LYS A 16 19.66 4.98 9.39
CA LYS A 16 18.29 5.43 9.63
C LYS A 16 17.38 4.25 9.29
N GLY A 17 16.38 3.97 10.12
CA GLY A 17 15.48 2.83 9.95
C GLY A 17 14.65 2.96 8.67
N VAL A 18 15.20 2.52 7.54
CA VAL A 18 14.43 2.30 6.31
C VAL A 18 13.55 1.09 6.55
N ILE A 19 12.35 1.36 7.08
CA ILE A 19 11.18 0.53 6.80
C ILE A 19 11.03 0.62 5.29
N SER A 20 11.63 -0.34 4.56
CA SER A 20 11.37 -0.48 3.13
C SER A 20 9.87 -0.73 3.03
N PRO A 21 9.10 0.18 2.39
CA PRO A 21 7.64 0.09 2.42
C PRO A 21 7.26 -1.24 1.79
N MET A 22 6.65 -2.14 2.58
CA MET A 22 6.27 -3.47 2.13
C MET A 22 5.43 -3.32 0.87
N HIS A 23 6.02 -3.72 -0.27
CA HIS A 23 5.49 -3.47 -1.60
C HIS A 23 4.03 -3.92 -1.63
N TRP A 24 3.09 -3.11 -2.14
CA TRP A 24 1.65 -3.33 -1.91
C TRP A 24 1.17 -4.75 -2.31
N GLN A 25 1.86 -5.33 -3.29
CA GLN A 25 1.75 -6.69 -3.83
C GLN A 25 2.01 -7.80 -2.78
N GLN A 26 2.70 -7.51 -1.68
CA GLN A 26 2.93 -8.42 -0.55
C GLN A 26 1.79 -8.37 0.47
N LYS A 27 1.19 -7.20 0.72
CA LYS A 27 0.05 -7.03 1.64
C LYS A 27 -1.30 -7.35 0.98
N ILE A 28 -1.37 -7.43 -0.35
CA ILE A 28 -2.62 -7.49 -1.13
C ILE A 28 -3.56 -8.63 -0.73
N GLN A 29 -3.05 -9.82 -0.41
CA GLN A 29 -3.87 -10.97 0.00
C GLN A 29 -4.64 -10.72 1.31
N TYR A 30 -4.07 -9.92 2.24
CA TYR A 30 -4.69 -9.53 3.51
C TYR A 30 -5.61 -8.30 3.39
N LEU A 31 -5.80 -7.79 2.17
CA LEU A 31 -6.66 -6.66 1.83
C LEU A 31 -7.90 -7.08 1.03
N ILE A 32 -7.93 -8.28 0.46
CA ILE A 32 -9.10 -8.81 -0.26
C ILE A 32 -10.30 -8.89 0.69
N GLY A 33 -11.47 -8.45 0.21
CA GLY A 33 -12.72 -8.33 0.96
C GLY A 33 -12.79 -7.10 1.88
N ARG A 34 -11.77 -6.22 1.90
CA ARG A 34 -11.70 -5.09 2.84
C ARG A 34 -11.79 -3.73 2.13
N PRO A 35 -12.30 -2.68 2.81
CA PRO A 35 -12.17 -1.31 2.34
C PRO A 35 -10.70 -0.87 2.28
N ILE A 36 -10.28 -0.37 1.13
CA ILE A 36 -8.93 0.14 0.87
C ILE A 36 -8.97 1.55 0.27
N GLY A 37 -7.94 2.33 0.56
CA GLY A 37 -7.52 3.48 -0.23
C GLY A 37 -6.38 3.09 -1.17
N ILE A 38 -6.42 3.58 -2.41
CA ILE A 38 -5.37 3.39 -3.42
C ILE A 38 -4.77 4.75 -3.72
N SER A 39 -3.44 4.84 -3.66
CA SER A 39 -2.65 5.98 -4.10
C SER A 39 -2.10 5.70 -5.49
N PHE A 40 -2.34 6.60 -6.45
CA PHE A 40 -1.85 6.46 -7.83
C PHE A 40 -0.55 7.26 -8.04
N ILE A 41 0.28 6.83 -8.99
CA ILE A 41 1.57 7.47 -9.32
C ILE A 41 1.44 8.93 -9.82
N ASN A 42 0.23 9.36 -10.21
CA ASN A 42 -0.08 10.73 -10.62
C ASN A 42 -0.46 11.66 -9.44
N GLY A 43 -0.39 11.18 -8.20
CA GLY A 43 -0.76 11.94 -7.00
C GLY A 43 -2.26 12.00 -6.69
N GLN A 44 -3.11 11.36 -7.50
CA GLN A 44 -4.52 11.14 -7.18
C GLN A 44 -4.69 9.87 -6.34
N GLY A 45 -5.89 9.67 -5.79
CA GLY A 45 -6.24 8.44 -5.11
C GLY A 45 -7.74 8.16 -5.19
N THR A 46 -8.12 6.92 -4.86
CA THR A 46 -9.51 6.48 -4.81
C THR A 46 -9.74 5.52 -3.65
N SER A 47 -11.00 5.16 -3.37
CA SER A 47 -11.36 4.24 -2.30
C SER A 47 -12.52 3.31 -2.67
N GLY A 48 -12.47 2.09 -2.17
CA GLY A 48 -13.47 1.06 -2.43
C GLY A 48 -13.15 -0.25 -1.73
N VAL A 49 -13.91 -1.31 -2.00
CA VAL A 49 -13.65 -2.66 -1.46
C VAL A 49 -12.82 -3.45 -2.47
N LEU A 50 -11.66 -3.97 -2.06
CA LEU A 50 -10.84 -4.82 -2.92
C LEU A 50 -11.49 -6.19 -3.09
N CYS A 51 -11.90 -6.54 -4.31
CA CYS A 51 -12.51 -7.83 -4.62
C CYS A 51 -11.47 -8.89 -4.99
N SER A 52 -10.47 -8.52 -5.81
CA SER A 52 -9.37 -9.42 -6.19
C SER A 52 -8.20 -8.65 -6.81
N ALA A 53 -7.08 -9.34 -7.00
CA ALA A 53 -5.90 -8.85 -7.71
C ALA A 53 -5.35 -9.97 -8.60
N HIS A 54 -5.44 -9.83 -9.92
CA HIS A 54 -4.97 -10.81 -10.91
C HIS A 54 -4.67 -10.12 -12.26
N ASP A 55 -3.96 -10.80 -13.16
CA ASP A 55 -3.71 -10.36 -14.56
C ASP A 55 -3.20 -8.92 -14.75
N GLY A 56 -2.45 -8.40 -13.79
CA GLY A 56 -1.92 -7.04 -13.83
C GLY A 56 -2.87 -5.96 -13.30
N GLN A 57 -4.02 -6.34 -12.73
CA GLN A 57 -5.10 -5.44 -12.34
C GLN A 57 -5.63 -5.68 -10.91
N LEU A 58 -6.01 -4.60 -10.22
CA LEU A 58 -6.91 -4.65 -9.07
C LEU A 58 -8.36 -4.54 -9.52
N TYR A 59 -9.24 -5.30 -8.87
CA TYR A 59 -10.68 -5.27 -9.08
C TYR A 59 -11.32 -4.72 -7.81
N VAL A 60 -11.91 -3.52 -7.90
CA VAL A 60 -12.36 -2.73 -6.75
C VAL A 60 -13.82 -2.35 -6.91
N TYR A 61 -14.67 -2.66 -5.93
CA TYR A 61 -16.02 -2.08 -5.90
C TYR A 61 -15.97 -0.66 -5.35
N GLU A 62 -16.31 0.30 -6.20
CA GLU A 62 -16.47 1.71 -5.85
C GLU A 62 -17.95 2.10 -5.84
N TYR A 63 -18.28 3.09 -5.02
CA TYR A 63 -19.56 3.78 -5.05
C TYR A 63 -19.66 4.66 -6.29
N LEU A 64 -20.82 4.68 -6.96
CA LEU A 64 -21.11 5.64 -8.02
C LEU A 64 -22.15 6.69 -7.59
N TYR A 65 -23.38 6.25 -7.35
CA TYR A 65 -24.52 7.14 -7.13
C TYR A 65 -25.71 6.38 -6.53
N GLN A 66 -26.51 7.03 -5.67
CA GLN A 66 -27.63 6.43 -4.93
C GLN A 66 -27.23 5.11 -4.21
N ALA A 67 -27.67 3.96 -4.73
CA ALA A 67 -27.32 2.62 -4.24
C ALA A 67 -26.54 1.80 -5.29
N GLN A 68 -25.96 2.46 -6.29
CA GLN A 68 -25.23 1.85 -7.39
C GLN A 68 -23.72 1.82 -7.09
N PHE A 69 -23.14 0.64 -7.30
CA PHE A 69 -21.72 0.36 -7.18
C PHE A 69 -21.22 -0.20 -8.51
N ALA A 70 -19.94 0.02 -8.83
CA ALA A 70 -19.33 -0.55 -10.03
C ALA A 70 -17.96 -1.15 -9.70
N MET A 71 -17.65 -2.26 -10.37
CA MET A 71 -16.30 -2.82 -10.36
C MET A 71 -15.42 -1.96 -11.28
N LYS A 72 -14.35 -1.42 -10.70
CA LYS A 72 -13.28 -0.69 -11.39
C LYS A 72 -12.07 -1.59 -11.52
N HIS A 73 -11.37 -1.47 -12.64
CA HIS A 73 -10.13 -2.18 -12.89
C HIS A 73 -8.96 -1.19 -12.91
N TYR A 74 -7.96 -1.40 -12.05
CA TYR A 74 -6.78 -0.53 -11.95
C TYR A 74 -5.50 -1.30 -12.27
N ASP A 75 -4.84 -0.91 -13.35
CA ASP A 75 -3.55 -1.46 -13.77
C ASP A 75 -2.45 -1.17 -12.74
N PHE A 76 -1.76 -2.23 -12.31
CA PHE A 76 -0.68 -2.19 -11.32
C PHE A 76 0.40 -1.14 -11.60
N ARG A 77 0.66 -0.81 -12.87
CA ARG A 77 1.67 0.19 -13.27
C ARG A 77 1.31 1.61 -12.85
N HIS A 78 0.03 1.88 -12.56
CA HIS A 78 -0.42 3.18 -12.07
C HIS A 78 -0.48 3.27 -10.54
N ILE A 79 -0.19 2.20 -9.80
CA ILE A 79 -0.40 2.12 -8.34
C ILE A 79 0.90 2.39 -7.58
N GLN A 80 0.85 3.39 -6.70
CA GLN A 80 1.96 3.78 -5.82
C GLN A 80 1.91 3.00 -4.50
N ASP A 81 0.79 3.04 -3.78
CA ASP A 81 0.56 2.22 -2.58
C ASP A 81 -0.93 1.95 -2.35
N ILE A 82 -1.23 0.98 -1.48
CA ILE A 82 -2.58 0.56 -1.09
C ILE A 82 -2.62 0.42 0.45
N HIS A 83 -3.62 1.02 1.08
CA HIS A 83 -3.80 0.95 2.54
C HIS A 83 -5.19 0.44 2.88
N ALA A 84 -5.30 -0.45 3.86
CA ALA A 84 -6.60 -0.71 4.50
C ALA A 84 -7.09 0.58 5.15
N PHE A 85 -8.41 0.81 5.15
CA PHE A 85 -8.97 1.87 5.97
C PHE A 85 -8.65 1.63 7.45
N PRO A 86 -8.24 2.67 8.22
CA PRO A 86 -8.14 2.57 9.66
C PRO A 86 -9.54 2.43 10.27
N ASN A 87 -9.62 1.83 11.46
CA ASN A 87 -10.83 1.94 12.28
C ASN A 87 -11.09 3.43 12.59
N CYS A 88 -12.36 3.84 12.63
CA CYS A 88 -12.72 5.17 13.12
C CYS A 88 -12.13 5.37 14.54
N PRO A 89 -11.55 6.55 14.85
CA PRO A 89 -11.23 6.89 16.23
C PRO A 89 -12.52 6.86 17.06
N TYR A 90 -12.40 6.47 18.34
CA TYR A 90 -13.51 6.16 19.26
C TYR A 90 -14.80 6.92 18.95
N GLN A 91 -15.74 6.21 18.33
CA GLN A 91 -17.11 6.69 18.18
C GLN A 91 -17.76 6.62 19.57
N ASN A 92 -17.61 7.67 20.37
CA ASN A 92 -18.53 7.93 21.46
C ASN A 92 -19.95 7.92 20.87
N PRO A 93 -20.85 7.02 21.30
CA PRO A 93 -22.23 7.07 20.88
C PRO A 93 -22.80 8.43 21.28
N LEU A 94 -23.41 9.15 20.33
CA LEU A 94 -24.15 10.37 20.62
C LEU A 94 -25.60 10.01 21.01
N TYR A 95 -25.71 9.10 21.99
CA TYR A 95 -26.94 8.56 22.60
C TYR A 95 -26.64 8.12 24.03
#